data_AF-A0A7S3A0I1-F1
#
_entry.id   AF-A0A7S3A0I1-F1
#
_cell.length_a   1.000
_cell.length_b   1.000
_cell.length_c   1.000
_cell.angle_alpha   90.00
_cell.angle_beta   90.00
_cell.angle_gamma   90.00
#
_symmetry.space_group_name_H-M   'P 1'
#
loop_
_entity.id
_entity.type
_entity.pdbx_description
1 polymer ?
#
loop_
_entity_poly.entity_id
_entity_poly.type
_entity_poly.pdbx_seq_one_letter_code
_entity_poly.pdbx_strand_id
1 'polypeptide(L)'
;VFYDSANEPISVSFILPGLTPRRPTLEGSNPVFRQVFFDSSTKALVDFKDYVFPLQEANFKSARGNHKDDFWKALPLYTDDLKLDDMTPSSFAKLVHQFNDNFELLANYINRQTAYSLGNLDAIEFACQTRYLDHKKTEKCSAGNLDPI
;
A
#
# COMPACT_ATOMS: atom_id res chain seq x y z
N VAL A 1 -10.78 -1.72 -3.40
CA VAL A 1 -11.21 -2.83 -4.30
C VAL A 1 -12.51 -2.41 -4.97
N PHE A 2 -12.79 -2.84 -6.21
CA PHE A 2 -14.07 -2.59 -6.88
C PHE A 2 -14.99 -3.79 -6.68
N TYR A 3 -16.25 -3.51 -6.33
CA TYR A 3 -17.29 -4.51 -6.11
C TYR A 3 -18.46 -4.27 -7.05
N ASP A 4 -19.14 -5.33 -7.47
CA ASP A 4 -20.37 -5.24 -8.23
C ASP A 4 -21.61 -5.00 -7.34
N SER A 5 -22.81 -5.07 -7.92
CA SER A 5 -24.07 -4.92 -7.18
C SER A 5 -24.40 -6.08 -6.24
N ALA A 6 -23.80 -7.25 -6.45
CA ALA A 6 -23.90 -8.41 -5.56
C ALA A 6 -22.86 -8.35 -4.43
N ASN A 7 -22.04 -7.30 -4.39
CA ASN A 7 -20.92 -7.12 -3.47
C ASN A 7 -19.77 -8.12 -3.69
N GLU A 8 -19.63 -8.64 -4.91
CA GLU A 8 -18.51 -9.50 -5.30
C GLU A 8 -17.34 -8.65 -5.83
N PRO A 9 -16.08 -8.98 -5.47
CA PRO A 9 -14.92 -8.23 -5.91
C PRO A 9 -14.61 -8.50 -7.39
N ILE A 10 -14.70 -7.46 -8.22
CA ILE A 10 -14.57 -7.57 -9.69
C ILE A 10 -13.25 -6.99 -10.22
N SER A 11 -12.61 -6.08 -9.48
CA SER A 11 -11.37 -5.45 -9.92
C SER A 11 -10.59 -4.86 -8.74
N VAL A 12 -9.31 -4.59 -8.95
CA VAL A 12 -8.43 -3.90 -8.01
C VAL A 12 -7.64 -2.83 -8.77
N SER A 13 -7.55 -1.63 -8.20
CA SER A 13 -6.67 -0.57 -8.70
C SER A 13 -5.49 -0.44 -7.76
N PHE A 14 -4.32 -0.20 -8.34
CA PHE A 14 -3.07 -0.04 -7.63
C PHE A 14 -2.58 1.39 -7.78
N ILE A 15 -2.47 2.10 -6.67
CA ILE A 15 -1.83 3.40 -6.63
C ILE A 15 -0.34 3.14 -6.42
N LEU A 16 0.48 3.54 -7.39
CA LEU A 16 1.91 3.33 -7.31
C LEU A 16 2.57 4.46 -6.54
N PRO A 17 3.58 4.16 -5.69
CA PRO A 17 4.32 5.18 -4.98
C PRO A 17 5.20 5.97 -5.96
N GLY A 18 5.49 7.22 -5.59
CA GLY A 18 6.28 8.14 -6.41
C GLY A 18 7.78 8.13 -6.06
N LEU A 19 8.59 8.57 -7.02
CA LEU A 19 10.01 8.86 -6.79
C LEU A 19 10.23 10.17 -6.02
N THR A 20 9.33 11.14 -6.16
CA THR A 20 9.48 12.42 -5.46
C THR A 20 9.16 12.26 -3.98
N PRO A 21 10.05 12.69 -3.07
CA PRO A 21 9.76 12.65 -1.64
C PRO A 21 8.80 13.75 -1.19
N ARG A 22 8.49 14.71 -2.07
CA ARG A 22 7.69 15.90 -1.72
C ARG A 22 6.19 15.56 -1.72
N ARG A 23 5.53 15.75 -0.59
CA ARG A 23 4.07 15.86 -0.47
C ARG A 23 3.71 17.28 -0.01
N PRO A 24 2.94 18.08 -0.78
CA PRO A 24 2.65 19.47 -0.42
C PRO A 24 1.89 19.64 0.91
N THR A 25 1.21 18.61 1.39
CA THR A 25 0.25 18.65 2.51
C THR A 25 0.50 17.58 3.59
N LEU A 26 1.57 16.78 3.48
CA LEU A 26 1.88 15.67 4.39
C LEU A 26 3.40 15.57 4.61
N GLU A 27 3.81 14.86 5.66
CA GLU A 27 5.20 14.45 5.81
C GLU A 27 5.65 13.69 4.56
N GLY A 28 6.85 14.01 4.06
CA GLY A 28 7.36 13.48 2.80
C GLY A 28 7.57 11.97 2.86
N SER A 29 7.29 11.25 1.79
CA SER A 29 7.52 9.80 1.70
C SER A 29 8.92 9.47 1.19
N ASN A 30 9.46 8.29 1.52
CA ASN A 30 10.69 7.85 0.85
C ASN A 30 10.43 7.68 -0.66
N PRO A 31 11.41 7.96 -1.54
CA PRO A 31 11.32 7.58 -2.94
C PRO A 31 11.14 6.07 -3.10
N VAL A 32 10.22 5.67 -3.97
CA VAL A 32 10.00 4.26 -4.31
C VAL A 32 9.89 4.10 -5.82
N PHE A 33 10.42 3.00 -6.34
CA PHE A 33 10.01 2.48 -7.63
C PHE A 33 9.52 1.04 -7.48
N ARG A 34 8.62 0.65 -8.38
CA ARG A 34 7.98 -0.66 -8.38
C ARG A 34 8.29 -1.42 -9.67
N GLN A 35 8.71 -2.67 -9.51
CA GLN A 35 8.73 -3.66 -10.57
C GLN A 35 7.42 -4.43 -10.56
N VAL A 36 6.80 -4.59 -11.73
CA VAL A 36 5.52 -5.28 -11.91
C VAL A 36 5.75 -6.59 -12.64
N PHE A 37 5.26 -7.69 -12.07
CA PHE A 37 5.32 -9.01 -12.69
C PHE A 37 3.96 -9.38 -13.24
N PHE A 38 3.91 -9.80 -14.50
CA PHE A 38 2.69 -10.24 -15.16
C PHE A 38 2.92 -11.55 -15.89
N ASP A 39 1.89 -12.37 -15.97
CA ASP A 39 1.89 -13.57 -16.78
C ASP A 39 1.90 -13.16 -18.26
N SER A 40 2.87 -13.67 -19.01
CA SER A 40 3.08 -13.23 -20.39
C SER A 40 1.93 -13.60 -21.33
N SER A 41 1.16 -14.65 -21.00
CA SER A 41 0.11 -15.20 -21.86
C SER A 41 -1.26 -14.56 -21.60
N THR A 42 -1.66 -14.49 -20.33
CA THR A 42 -2.94 -13.97 -19.86
C THR A 42 -2.91 -12.47 -19.58
N LYS A 43 -1.72 -11.89 -19.46
CA LYS A 43 -1.49 -10.53 -18.95
C LYS A 43 -2.00 -10.31 -17.53
N ALA A 44 -2.31 -11.38 -16.81
CA ALA A 44 -2.70 -11.31 -15.42
C ALA A 44 -1.52 -10.80 -14.58
N LEU A 45 -1.82 -9.92 -13.62
CA LEU A 45 -0.85 -9.47 -12.65
C LEU A 45 -0.45 -10.64 -11.74
N VAL A 46 0.85 -10.87 -11.59
CA VAL A 46 1.41 -11.94 -10.75
C VAL A 46 1.86 -11.40 -9.41
N ASP A 47 2.62 -10.29 -9.40
CA ASP A 47 3.11 -9.69 -8.16
C ASP A 47 3.73 -8.28 -8.37
N PHE A 48 4.13 -7.64 -7.28
CA PHE A 48 4.99 -6.46 -7.25
C PHE A 48 6.26 -6.69 -6.43
N LYS A 49 7.33 -6.00 -6.82
CA LYS A 49 8.52 -5.80 -5.99
C LYS A 49 8.82 -4.32 -5.89
N ASP A 50 8.79 -3.82 -4.66
CA ASP A 50 9.07 -2.42 -4.34
C ASP A 50 10.52 -2.26 -3.95
N TYR A 51 11.10 -1.15 -4.36
CA TYR A 51 12.44 -0.72 -3.97
C TYR A 51 12.32 0.65 -3.32
N VAL A 52 12.72 0.76 -2.06
CA VAL A 52 12.60 1.98 -1.26
C VAL A 52 13.97 2.60 -1.06
N PHE A 53 14.07 3.91 -1.25
CA PHE A 53 15.27 4.68 -0.96
C PHE A 53 15.11 5.37 0.41
N PRO A 54 15.80 4.93 1.47
CA PRO A 54 15.71 5.55 2.79
C PRO A 54 16.38 6.93 2.77
N LEU A 55 15.62 7.95 2.40
CA LEU A 55 16.16 9.27 2.04
C LEU A 55 16.89 9.94 3.21
N GLN A 56 16.34 9.82 4.43
CA GLN A 56 16.97 10.39 5.61
C GLN A 56 18.32 9.71 5.93
N GLU A 57 18.38 8.38 5.85
CA GLU A 57 19.62 7.62 6.05
C GLU A 57 20.67 8.00 4.98
N ALA A 58 20.25 8.03 3.71
CA ALA A 58 21.10 8.38 2.59
C ALA A 58 21.66 9.80 2.72
N ASN A 59 20.82 10.78 3.05
CA ASN A 59 21.25 12.16 3.26
C ASN A 59 22.25 12.28 4.42
N PHE A 60 22.01 11.56 5.51
CA PHE A 60 22.90 11.60 6.67
C PHE A 60 24.27 10.99 6.38
N LYS A 61 24.33 9.86 5.68
CA LYS A 61 25.60 9.23 5.28
C LYS A 61 26.34 10.06 4.21
N SER A 62 25.61 10.64 3.26
CA SER A 62 26.16 11.53 2.24
C SER A 62 26.79 12.78 2.88
N ALA A 63 26.13 13.40 3.86
CA ALA A 63 26.69 14.54 4.61
C ALA A 63 27.99 14.20 5.38
N ARG A 64 28.25 12.92 5.64
CA ARG A 64 29.49 12.42 6.28
C ARG A 64 30.55 11.97 5.26
N GLY A 65 30.37 12.27 3.98
CA GLY A 65 31.32 11.95 2.91
C GLY A 65 31.18 10.54 2.34
N ASN A 66 30.17 9.76 2.74
CA ASN A 66 29.91 8.47 2.13
C ASN A 66 28.87 8.59 0.99
N HIS A 67 29.38 8.65 -0.24
CA HIS A 67 28.58 8.84 -1.46
C HIS A 67 28.49 7.59 -2.35
N LYS A 68 29.11 6.47 -1.96
CA LYS A 68 29.24 5.28 -2.82
C LYS A 68 28.27 4.15 -2.50
N ASP A 69 27.47 4.30 -1.44
CA ASP A 69 26.53 3.26 -1.01
C ASP A 69 25.31 3.22 -1.95
N ASP A 70 24.93 2.02 -2.38
CA ASP A 70 23.60 1.77 -2.93
C ASP A 70 22.61 1.69 -1.76
N PHE A 71 21.76 2.70 -1.67
CA PHE A 71 20.77 2.81 -0.60
C PHE A 71 19.44 2.14 -0.93
N TRP A 72 19.22 1.72 -2.17
CA TRP A 72 17.94 1.10 -2.54
C TRP A 72 17.76 -0.24 -1.81
N LYS A 73 16.71 -0.33 -1.01
CA LYS A 73 16.33 -1.54 -0.29
C LYS A 73 15.17 -2.21 -1.01
N ALA A 74 15.38 -3.43 -1.47
CA ALA A 74 14.30 -4.25 -2.00
C ALA A 74 13.40 -4.73 -0.86
N LEU A 75 12.09 -4.53 -0.99
CA LEU A 75 11.11 -5.13 -0.10
C LEU A 75 10.79 -6.56 -0.57
N PRO A 76 10.23 -7.40 0.32
CA PRO A 76 9.65 -8.67 -0.09
C PRO A 76 8.58 -8.48 -1.17
N LEU A 77 8.29 -9.56 -1.89
CA LEU A 77 7.17 -9.57 -2.83
C LEU A 77 5.88 -9.16 -2.11
N TYR A 78 4.97 -8.56 -2.85
CA TYR A 78 3.76 -7.97 -2.28
C TYR A 78 2.85 -9.06 -1.69
N THR A 79 2.78 -10.20 -2.37
CA THR A 79 2.08 -11.39 -1.88
C THR A 79 2.71 -11.95 -0.61
N ASP A 80 4.03 -12.11 -0.58
CA ASP A 80 4.78 -12.63 0.57
C ASP A 80 4.64 -11.74 1.81
N ASP A 81 4.71 -10.43 1.62
CA ASP A 81 4.70 -9.44 2.70
C ASP A 81 3.31 -9.32 3.33
N LEU A 82 2.26 -9.29 2.50
CA LEU A 82 0.88 -9.12 2.94
C LEU A 82 0.11 -10.43 3.06
N LYS A 83 0.78 -11.57 2.89
CA LYS A 83 0.19 -12.92 2.97
C LYS A 83 -1.01 -13.11 2.03
N LEU A 84 -0.89 -12.58 0.81
CA LEU A 84 -1.91 -12.78 -0.23
C LEU A 84 -1.68 -14.10 -0.96
N ASP A 85 -2.75 -14.81 -1.26
CA ASP A 85 -2.70 -16.02 -2.11
C ASP A 85 -2.24 -15.67 -3.54
N ASP A 86 -2.71 -14.53 -4.05
CA ASP A 86 -2.41 -14.00 -5.38
C ASP A 86 -2.75 -12.51 -5.48
N MET A 87 -2.61 -11.93 -6.67
CA MET A 87 -2.94 -10.52 -6.94
C MET A 87 -4.38 -10.29 -7.44
N THR A 88 -5.30 -11.24 -7.21
CA THR A 88 -6.68 -11.15 -7.69
C THR A 88 -7.56 -10.23 -6.82
N PRO A 89 -8.66 -9.68 -7.35
CA PRO A 89 -9.60 -8.88 -6.57
C PRO A 89 -10.10 -9.58 -5.31
N SER A 90 -10.33 -10.89 -5.37
CA SER A 90 -10.77 -11.71 -4.23
C SER A 90 -9.74 -11.75 -3.11
N SER A 91 -8.45 -11.93 -3.43
CA SER A 91 -7.37 -11.89 -2.43
C SER A 91 -7.25 -10.53 -1.76
N PHE A 92 -7.40 -9.44 -2.53
CA PHE A 92 -7.42 -8.09 -1.96
C PHE A 92 -8.67 -7.81 -1.12
N ALA A 93 -9.84 -8.33 -1.49
CA ALA A 93 -11.03 -8.21 -0.67
C ALA A 93 -10.85 -8.91 0.69
N LYS A 94 -10.29 -10.14 0.69
CA LYS A 94 -9.93 -10.85 1.92
C LYS A 94 -8.96 -10.06 2.79
N LEU A 95 -7.91 -9.50 2.20
CA LEU A 95 -6.93 -8.65 2.91
C LEU A 95 -7.61 -7.48 3.62
N VAL A 96 -8.47 -6.75 2.91
CA VAL A 96 -9.16 -5.58 3.47
C VAL A 96 -10.10 -5.98 4.61
N HIS A 97 -10.77 -7.12 4.51
CA HIS A 97 -11.58 -7.66 5.60
C HIS A 97 -10.75 -8.02 6.85
N GLN A 98 -9.52 -8.51 6.65
CA GLN A 98 -8.65 -8.86 7.78
C GLN A 98 -8.16 -7.64 8.56
N PHE A 99 -8.20 -6.41 8.00
CA PHE A 99 -7.76 -5.22 8.72
C PHE A 99 -8.53 -4.95 10.01
N ASN A 100 -9.73 -5.50 10.12
CA ASN A 100 -10.61 -5.31 11.26
C ASN A 100 -10.14 -6.05 12.51
N ASP A 101 -9.65 -7.27 12.30
CA ASP A 101 -9.22 -8.17 13.38
C ASP A 101 -7.69 -8.30 13.45
N ASN A 102 -6.96 -7.72 12.48
CA ASN A 102 -5.51 -7.81 12.37
C ASN A 102 -4.88 -6.43 12.16
N PHE A 103 -4.68 -5.72 13.27
CA PHE A 103 -4.06 -4.39 13.27
C PHE A 103 -2.61 -4.41 12.79
N GLU A 104 -1.86 -5.48 13.05
CA GLU A 104 -0.47 -5.62 12.56
C GLU A 104 -0.43 -5.67 11.03
N LEU A 105 -1.33 -6.43 10.41
CA LEU A 105 -1.46 -6.47 8.96
C LEU A 105 -1.86 -5.12 8.37
N LEU A 106 -2.81 -4.42 9.01
CA LEU A 106 -3.17 -3.05 8.63
C LEU A 106 -1.98 -2.10 8.73
N ALA A 107 -1.21 -2.15 9.81
CA ALA A 107 -0.03 -1.32 10.01
C ALA A 107 1.05 -1.62 8.95
N ASN A 108 1.30 -2.90 8.64
CA ASN A 108 2.24 -3.31 7.59
C ASN A 108 1.77 -2.82 6.21
N TYR A 109 0.48 -2.94 5.92
CA TYR A 109 -0.10 -2.42 4.69
C TYR A 109 0.06 -0.90 4.58
N ILE A 110 -0.30 -0.14 5.62
CA ILE A 110 -0.12 1.32 5.68
C ILE A 110 1.34 1.70 5.45
N ASN A 111 2.28 1.09 6.19
CA ASN A 111 3.71 1.36 6.06
C ASN A 111 4.19 1.17 4.62
N ARG A 112 3.72 0.11 3.95
CA ARG A 112 4.07 -0.14 2.56
C ARG A 112 3.48 0.92 1.62
N GLN A 113 2.23 1.33 1.82
CA GLN A 113 1.58 2.37 1.01
C GLN A 113 2.18 3.76 1.19
N THR A 114 2.72 4.05 2.37
CA THR A 114 3.34 5.35 2.68
C THR A 114 4.86 5.35 2.47
N ALA A 115 5.43 4.27 1.93
CA ALA A 115 6.87 4.09 1.77
C ALA A 115 7.64 4.28 3.10
N TYR A 116 7.09 3.76 4.19
CA TYR A 116 7.64 3.84 5.55
C TYR A 116 7.88 5.27 6.04
N SER A 117 7.10 6.22 5.53
CA SER A 117 6.96 7.55 6.13
C SER A 117 5.62 7.62 6.84
N LEU A 118 5.64 7.91 8.13
CA LEU A 118 4.41 8.08 8.90
C LEU A 118 4.37 9.49 9.45
N GLY A 119 3.70 10.38 8.70
CA GLY A 119 2.94 11.44 9.35
C GLY A 119 1.71 10.83 10.06
N ASN A 120 0.99 11.64 10.85
CA ASN A 120 -0.25 11.20 11.50
C ASN A 120 -1.28 10.74 10.46
N LEU A 121 -1.49 9.44 10.33
CA LEU A 121 -2.47 8.83 9.44
C LEU A 121 -3.55 8.12 10.27
N ASP A 122 -4.82 8.41 9.98
CA ASP A 122 -5.94 7.72 10.60
C ASP A 122 -6.11 6.33 9.93
N ALA A 123 -5.79 5.28 10.69
CA ALA A 123 -5.83 3.92 10.20
C ALA A 123 -7.25 3.44 9.84
N ILE A 124 -8.28 3.93 10.54
CA ILE A 124 -9.67 3.59 10.26
C ILE A 124 -10.09 4.24 8.95
N GLU A 125 -9.82 5.53 8.80
CA GLU A 125 -10.12 6.24 7.55
C GLU A 125 -9.41 5.59 6.36
N PHE A 126 -8.14 5.21 6.53
CA PHE A 126 -7.36 4.55 5.49
C PHE A 126 -7.90 3.18 5.10
N ALA A 127 -8.29 2.35 6.07
CA ALA A 127 -8.92 1.06 5.81
C ALA A 127 -10.26 1.25 5.05
N CYS A 128 -11.08 2.22 5.47
CA CYS A 128 -12.34 2.55 4.82
C CYS A 128 -12.16 3.07 3.39
N GLN A 129 -11.15 3.92 3.12
CA GLN A 129 -10.82 4.40 1.78
C GLN A 129 -10.25 3.28 0.89
N THR A 130 -9.57 2.29 1.47
CA THR A 130 -9.06 1.12 0.74
C THR A 130 -10.21 0.18 0.32
N ARG A 131 -11.22 0.03 1.20
CA ARG A 131 -12.42 -0.79 0.94
C ARG A 131 -13.39 -0.10 -0.01
N TYR A 132 -13.71 1.16 0.25
CA TYR A 132 -14.78 1.90 -0.42
C TYR A 132 -14.23 3.08 -1.21
N LEU A 133 -14.51 3.06 -2.51
CA LEU A 133 -14.25 4.20 -3.41
C LEU A 133 -15.42 5.18 -3.45
N ASP A 134 -16.61 4.74 -3.03
CA ASP A 134 -17.78 5.61 -2.91
C ASP A 134 -17.67 6.45 -1.63
N HIS A 135 -17.63 7.77 -1.79
CA HIS A 135 -17.47 8.71 -0.68
C HIS A 135 -18.47 8.49 0.47
N LYS A 136 -19.75 8.25 0.15
CA LYS A 136 -20.78 8.07 1.19
C LYS A 136 -20.57 6.76 1.94
N LYS A 137 -20.12 5.71 1.27
CA LYS A 137 -19.76 4.45 1.94
C LYS A 137 -18.51 4.63 2.81
N THR A 138 -17.50 5.34 2.34
CA THR A 138 -16.30 5.65 3.12
C THR A 138 -16.66 6.41 4.40
N GLU A 139 -17.45 7.49 4.31
CA GLU A 139 -17.88 8.28 5.48
C GLU A 139 -18.64 7.43 6.50
N LYS A 140 -19.56 6.58 6.06
CA LYS A 140 -20.31 5.70 6.97
C LYS A 140 -19.39 4.67 7.63
N CYS A 141 -18.42 4.13 6.90
CA CYS A 141 -17.42 3.20 7.43
C CYS A 141 -16.57 3.88 8.51
N SER A 142 -16.01 5.06 8.22
CA SER A 142 -15.19 5.80 9.17
C SER A 142 -15.95 6.23 10.43
N ALA A 143 -17.26 6.43 10.31
CA ALA A 143 -18.15 6.74 11.44
C ALA A 143 -18.62 5.51 12.23
N GLY A 144 -18.21 4.29 11.87
CA GLY A 144 -18.63 3.04 12.52
C GLY A 144 -20.07 2.60 12.21
N ASN A 145 -20.66 3.11 11.12
CA ASN A 145 -22.07 2.93 10.75
C ASN A 145 -22.31 2.00 9.55
N LEU A 146 -21.28 1.31 9.06
CA LEU A 146 -21.40 0.18 8.13
C LEU A 146 -21.01 -1.12 8.84
N ASP A 147 -21.39 -2.26 8.25
CA ASP A 147 -20.95 -3.58 8.72
C ASP A 147 -19.47 -3.54 9.09
N PRO A 148 -19.07 -4.19 10.21
CA PRO A 148 -17.67 -4.21 10.63
C PRO A 148 -16.77 -4.55 9.43
N ILE A 149 -15.64 -3.82 9.33
CA ILE A 149 -14.65 -3.97 8.24
C ILE A 149 -14.32 -5.45 7.93
#